data_AF-A0A2P7V3V8-F1
#
_entry.id   AF-A0A2P7V3V8-F1
#
_cell.length_a   1.000
_cell.length_b   1.000
_cell.length_c   1.000
_cell.angle_alpha   90.00
_cell.angle_beta   90.00
_cell.angle_gamma   90.00
#
_symmetry.space_group_name_H-M   'P 1'
#
loop_
_entity.id
_entity.type
_entity.pdbx_description
1 polymer ?
#
loop_
_entity_poly.entity_id
_entity_poly.type
_entity_poly.pdbx_seq_one_letter_code
_entity_poly.pdbx_strand_id
1 'polypeptide(L)'
;MCVKKNSKKGKLKKQSEVEYDIRGRLKYHPEFHPNQGKRFTDEETTYLCKFYATDTLKSLSLALGRLEKSLEYRIAYLKKTGLFDYYRAKWDRQINV
;
A
#
# COMPACT_ATOMS: atom_id res chain seq x y z
N MET A 1 -44.69 22.59 19.92
CA MET A 1 -43.50 21.71 19.81
C MET A 1 -43.14 21.56 18.33
N CYS A 2 -42.20 22.35 17.79
CA CYS A 2 -41.76 22.21 16.40
C CYS A 2 -40.38 21.54 16.35
N VAL A 3 -40.33 20.30 15.90
CA VAL A 3 -39.09 19.53 15.71
C VAL A 3 -38.37 20.07 14.47
N LYS A 4 -37.29 20.83 14.69
CA LYS A 4 -36.37 21.25 13.63
C LYS A 4 -35.67 20.01 13.07
N LYS A 5 -36.01 19.61 11.85
CA LYS A 5 -35.35 18.52 11.13
C LYS A 5 -33.92 18.96 10.77
N ASN A 6 -32.93 18.45 11.50
CA ASN A 6 -31.52 18.58 11.13
C ASN A 6 -31.20 17.61 9.98
N SER A 7 -31.38 18.08 8.75
CA SER A 7 -30.90 17.37 7.56
C SER A 7 -29.38 17.55 7.45
N LYS A 8 -28.61 16.65 8.08
CA LYS A 8 -27.17 16.56 7.87
C LYS A 8 -26.94 16.08 6.44
N LYS A 9 -26.68 17.00 5.50
CA LYS A 9 -26.19 16.66 4.16
C LYS A 9 -24.85 15.94 4.30
N GLY A 10 -24.88 14.61 4.30
CA GLY A 10 -23.69 13.78 4.20
C GLY A 10 -22.96 14.12 2.90
N LYS A 11 -21.72 14.59 3.00
CA LYS A 11 -20.87 14.82 1.84
C LYS A 11 -20.56 13.46 1.22
N LEU A 12 -21.20 13.12 0.10
CA LEU A 12 -20.78 12.00 -0.73
C LEU A 12 -19.34 12.27 -1.18
N LYS A 13 -18.39 11.45 -0.74
CA LYS A 13 -17.00 11.51 -1.22
C LYS A 13 -17.03 11.28 -2.73
N LYS A 14 -16.50 12.24 -3.48
CA LYS A 14 -16.29 12.10 -4.92
C LYS A 14 -15.32 10.93 -5.12
N GLN A 15 -15.82 9.81 -5.64
CA GLN A 15 -14.97 8.72 -6.10
C GLN A 15 -14.04 9.34 -7.16
N SER A 16 -12.75 9.35 -6.89
CA SER A 16 -11.76 9.71 -7.91
C SER A 16 -11.82 8.63 -8.98
N GLU A 17 -11.83 9.04 -10.25
CA GLU A 17 -11.81 8.09 -11.36
C GLU A 17 -10.51 7.27 -11.28
N VAL A 18 -10.64 5.96 -11.48
CA VAL A 18 -9.50 5.04 -11.45
C VAL A 18 -8.79 5.12 -12.80
N GLU A 19 -7.63 5.80 -12.82
CA GLU A 19 -6.79 5.88 -14.01
C GLU A 19 -5.69 4.83 -14.00
N TYR A 20 -5.43 4.25 -15.17
CA TYR A 20 -4.31 3.35 -15.40
C TYR A 20 -3.25 3.98 -16.30
N ASP A 21 -1.99 3.61 -16.07
CA ASP A 21 -0.86 3.92 -16.96
C ASP A 21 -0.90 3.02 -18.20
N ILE A 22 -0.11 3.34 -19.25
CA ILE A 22 0.02 2.53 -20.47
C ILE A 22 0.48 1.09 -20.22
N ARG A 23 1.08 0.83 -19.05
CA ARG A 23 1.51 -0.49 -18.57
C ARG A 23 0.44 -1.22 -17.75
N GLY A 24 -0.77 -0.66 -17.65
CA GLY A 24 -1.88 -1.20 -16.86
C GLY A 24 -1.62 -1.17 -15.35
N ARG A 25 -0.81 -0.21 -14.88
CA ARG A 25 -0.55 0.03 -13.45
C ARG A 25 -1.50 1.09 -12.94
N LEU A 26 -1.97 0.94 -11.71
CA LEU A 26 -2.88 1.90 -11.10
C LEU A 26 -2.14 3.23 -10.83
N LYS A 27 -2.66 4.35 -11.34
CA LYS A 27 -2.15 5.68 -10.96
C LYS A 27 -2.49 5.97 -9.50
N TYR A 28 -1.86 7.01 -8.94
CA TYR A 28 -2.17 7.42 -7.57
C TYR A 28 -3.67 7.67 -7.40
N HIS A 29 -4.24 7.03 -6.39
CA HIS A 29 -5.65 7.11 -6.07
C HIS A 29 -5.78 7.19 -4.55
N PRO A 30 -6.41 8.22 -3.99
CA PRO A 30 -6.42 8.48 -2.55
C PRO A 30 -7.06 7.35 -1.73
N GLU A 31 -8.03 6.60 -2.29
CA GLU A 31 -8.65 5.48 -1.57
C GLU A 31 -7.81 4.21 -1.59
N PHE A 32 -7.07 3.95 -2.68
CA PHE A 32 -6.24 2.75 -2.81
C PHE A 32 -4.82 2.97 -2.32
N HIS A 33 -4.37 4.22 -2.20
CA HIS A 33 -3.01 4.58 -1.83
C HIS A 33 -2.92 5.52 -0.60
N PRO A 34 -3.59 5.21 0.52
CA PRO A 34 -3.61 6.08 1.71
C PRO A 34 -2.24 6.21 2.41
N ASN A 35 -1.30 5.31 2.10
CA ASN A 35 0.04 5.29 2.69
C ASN A 35 1.11 5.90 1.78
N GLN A 36 0.70 6.51 0.66
CA GLN A 36 1.64 7.20 -0.22
C GLN A 36 2.30 8.39 0.50
N GLY A 37 3.62 8.51 0.35
CA GLY A 37 4.41 9.59 0.98
C GLY A 37 4.78 9.35 2.45
N LYS A 38 4.20 8.34 3.11
CA LYS A 38 4.61 7.95 4.47
C LYS A 38 5.88 7.10 4.42
N ARG A 39 6.67 7.14 5.49
CA ARG A 39 7.83 6.24 5.67
C ARG A 39 7.34 4.79 5.66
N PHE A 40 8.15 3.88 5.11
CA PHE A 40 7.87 2.45 5.19
C PHE A 40 8.10 1.98 6.62
N THR A 41 7.11 1.31 7.20
CA THR A 41 7.31 0.63 8.48
C THR A 41 8.14 -0.63 8.27
N ASP A 42 8.72 -1.11 9.36
CA ASP A 42 9.43 -2.38 9.37
C ASP A 42 8.50 -3.52 8.96
N GLU A 43 7.29 -3.58 9.50
CA GLU A 43 6.29 -4.60 9.18
C GLU A 43 5.92 -4.60 7.70
N GLU A 44 5.63 -3.44 7.11
CA GLU A 44 5.36 -3.30 5.68
C GLU A 44 6.55 -3.78 4.84
N THR A 45 7.77 -3.42 5.24
CA THR A 45 9.00 -3.82 4.54
C THR A 45 9.21 -5.33 4.61
N THR A 46 8.95 -5.91 5.78
CA THR A 46 9.09 -7.34 6.05
C THR A 46 8.06 -8.14 5.24
N TYR A 47 6.80 -7.69 5.25
CA TYR A 47 5.72 -8.22 4.41
C TYR A 47 6.08 -8.14 2.92
N LEU A 48 6.50 -6.97 2.45
CA LEU A 48 6.90 -6.77 1.06
C LEU A 48 7.98 -7.76 0.65
N CYS A 49 9.05 -7.93 1.43
CA CYS A 49 10.14 -8.85 1.10
C CYS A 49 9.71 -10.32 1.07
N LYS A 50 8.79 -10.74 1.97
CA LYS A 50 8.30 -12.12 2.02
C LYS A 50 7.43 -12.46 0.80
N PHE A 51 6.44 -11.61 0.53
CA PHE A 51 5.43 -11.88 -0.49
C PHE A 51 5.85 -11.45 -1.91
N TYR A 52 6.91 -10.66 -2.07
CA TYR A 52 7.41 -10.28 -3.39
C TYR A 52 7.80 -11.45 -4.30
N ALA A 53 8.18 -12.60 -3.73
CA ALA A 53 8.48 -13.81 -4.51
C ALA A 53 7.24 -14.61 -4.93
N THR A 54 6.09 -14.36 -4.28
CA THR A 54 4.87 -15.17 -4.45
C THR A 54 3.76 -14.38 -5.15
N ASP A 55 3.55 -13.14 -4.71
CA ASP A 55 2.48 -12.27 -5.20
C ASP A 55 2.97 -11.25 -6.23
N THR A 56 2.04 -10.78 -7.05
CA THR A 56 2.31 -9.69 -7.99
C THR A 56 2.42 -8.35 -7.27
N LEU A 57 3.22 -7.44 -7.83
CA LEU A 57 3.33 -6.05 -7.32
C LEU A 57 1.99 -5.32 -7.25
N LYS A 58 1.04 -5.65 -8.15
CA LYS A 58 -0.32 -5.10 -8.13
C LYS A 58 -1.06 -5.50 -6.86
N SER A 59 -1.04 -6.79 -6.51
CA SER A 59 -1.65 -7.29 -5.29
C SER A 59 -1.02 -6.65 -4.04
N LEU A 60 0.31 -6.56 -4.02
CA LEU A 60 1.05 -5.95 -2.90
C LEU A 60 0.79 -4.44 -2.78
N SER A 61 0.65 -3.75 -3.92
CA SER A 61 0.30 -2.33 -3.99
C SER A 61 -1.03 -2.06 -3.32
N LEU A 62 -2.04 -2.90 -3.61
CA LEU A 62 -3.37 -2.80 -3.02
C LEU A 62 -3.36 -3.16 -1.54
N ALA A 63 -2.64 -4.22 -1.15
CA ALA A 63 -2.56 -4.66 0.24
C ALA A 63 -1.88 -3.64 1.15
N LEU A 64 -0.77 -3.03 0.70
CA LEU A 64 -0.01 -2.04 1.47
C LEU A 64 -0.57 -0.62 1.34
N GLY A 65 -1.49 -0.40 0.40
CA GLY A 65 -2.03 0.91 0.09
C GLY A 65 -0.95 1.88 -0.43
N ARG A 66 -0.05 1.40 -1.29
CA ARG A 66 1.09 2.14 -1.84
C ARG A 66 1.25 1.87 -3.32
N LEU A 67 1.81 2.80 -4.09
CA LEU A 67 1.96 2.59 -5.54
C LEU A 67 2.95 1.45 -5.84
N GLU A 68 2.65 0.66 -6.88
CA GLU A 68 3.55 -0.36 -7.44
C GLU A 68 4.97 0.16 -7.63
N LYS A 69 5.11 1.36 -8.23
CA LYS A 69 6.40 2.03 -8.46
C LYS A 69 7.17 2.28 -7.15
N SER A 70 6.48 2.63 -6.07
CA SER A 70 7.11 2.85 -4.77
C SER A 70 7.63 1.56 -4.15
N LEU A 71 6.93 0.44 -4.37
CA LEU A 71 7.36 -0.88 -3.91
C LEU A 71 8.59 -1.35 -4.69
N GLU A 72 8.59 -1.19 -6.01
CA GLU A 72 9.75 -1.49 -6.87
C GLU A 72 11.01 -0.77 -6.40
N TYR A 73 10.94 0.54 -6.16
CA TYR A 73 12.08 1.30 -5.66
C TYR A 73 12.54 0.83 -4.28
N ARG A 74 11.59 0.51 -3.39
CA ARG A 74 11.92 0.03 -2.04
C ARG A 74 12.68 -1.29 -2.11
N ILE A 75 12.25 -2.22 -2.95
CA ILE A 75 12.91 -3.52 -3.14
C ILE A 75 14.27 -3.35 -3.78
N ALA A 76 14.38 -2.52 -4.82
CA ALA A 76 15.66 -2.23 -5.47
C ALA A 76 16.67 -1.66 -4.46
N TYR A 77 16.23 -0.75 -3.59
CA TYR A 77 17.04 -0.22 -2.50
C TYR A 77 17.49 -1.31 -1.52
N LEU A 78 16.58 -2.18 -1.07
CA LEU A 78 16.90 -3.26 -0.11
C LEU A 78 17.85 -4.31 -0.70
N LYS A 79 17.71 -4.62 -1.99
CA LYS A 79 18.64 -5.50 -2.71
C LYS A 79 20.01 -4.86 -2.82
N LYS A 80 20.08 -3.57 -3.14
CA LYS A 80 21.34 -2.82 -3.24
C LYS A 80 22.08 -2.73 -1.90
N THR A 81 21.34 -2.64 -0.78
CA THR A 81 21.92 -2.57 0.57
C THR A 81 22.15 -3.94 1.22
N GLY A 82 21.75 -5.04 0.58
CA GLY A 82 21.87 -6.39 1.15
C GLY A 82 20.91 -6.67 2.31
N LEU A 83 19.90 -5.82 2.53
CA LEU A 83 18.93 -5.98 3.63
C LEU A 83 17.72 -6.83 3.25
N PHE A 84 17.56 -7.18 1.98
CA PHE A 84 16.38 -7.91 1.49
C PHE A 84 16.18 -9.24 2.24
N ASP A 85 17.24 -10.04 2.38
CA ASP A 85 17.16 -11.34 3.05
C ASP A 85 16.97 -11.21 4.56
N TYR A 86 17.53 -10.15 5.18
CA TYR A 86 17.31 -9.85 6.59
C TYR A 86 15.83 -9.62 6.90
N TYR A 87 15.15 -8.77 6.13
CA TYR A 87 13.72 -8.52 6.32
C TYR A 87 12.88 -9.75 5.98
N ARG A 88 13.26 -10.53 4.96
CA ARG A 88 12.56 -11.78 4.64
C ARG A 88 12.61 -12.77 5.81
N ALA A 89 13.78 -12.97 6.42
CA ALA A 89 13.93 -13.85 7.59
C ALA A 89 13.27 -13.29 8.86
N LYS A 90 13.20 -11.95 9.00
CA LYS A 90 12.50 -11.30 10.12
C LYS A 90 11.01 -11.65 10.14
N TRP A 91 10.36 -11.80 8.99
CA TRP A 91 8.94 -12.23 8.91
C TRP A 91 8.71 -13.58 9.58
N ASP A 92 9.57 -14.55 9.27
CA ASP A 92 9.43 -15.91 9.78
C ASP A 92 9.59 -16.00 11.30
N ARG A 93 10.38 -15.07 11.89
CA ARG A 93 10.48 -14.93 13.35
C ARG A 93 9.22 -14.33 13.98
N GLN A 94 8.53 -13.46 13.26
CA GLN A 94 7.36 -12.74 13.78
C GLN A 94 6.09 -13.60 13.77
N ILE A 95 5.98 -14.57 12.85
CA ILE A 95 4.82 -15.47 12.73
C ILE A 95 4.93 -16.72 13.62
N ASN A 96 6.14 -17.16 13.97
CA ASN A 96 6.35 -18.34 14.83
C ASN A 96 6.26 -18.02 16.34
N VAL A 97 5.39 -17.10 16.73
CA VAL A 97 5.11 -16.73 18.13
C VAL A 97 3.74 -17.27 18.53
#